data_AF-A0A7G3BN01-F1
#
_entry.id   AF-A0A7G3BN01-F1
#
_cell.length_a   1.000
_cell.length_b   1.000
_cell.length_c   1.000
_cell.angle_alpha   90.00
_cell.angle_beta   90.00
_cell.angle_gamma   90.00
#
_symmetry.space_group_name_H-M   'P 1'
#
loop_
_entity.id
_entity.type
_entity.pdbx_description
1 polymer ?
#
loop_
_entity_poly.entity_id
_entity_poly.type
_entity_poly.pdbx_seq_one_letter_code
_entity_poly.pdbx_strand_id
1 'polypeptide(L)'
;MYSQEVSCTDLVDFVKSEGRKVGTVSSYQLIDSSWLKSVSCYDVDGTLAVIANIKTNDYSLYGKDYIFCGISKTYWDAFYYGYYDLGRSFGERFHKYIFDYKCDCY
;
A
#
# COMPACT_ATOMS: atom_id res chain seq x y z
N MET A 1 -2.24 8.00 -28.44
CA MET A 1 -2.30 8.11 -26.97
C MET A 1 -0.93 7.67 -26.47
N TYR A 2 -0.12 8.60 -25.96
CA TYR A 2 1.19 8.24 -25.40
C TYR A 2 0.93 7.57 -24.06
N SER A 3 1.06 6.24 -24.01
CA SER A 3 1.26 5.54 -22.75
C SER A 3 2.63 6.00 -22.25
N GLN A 4 2.66 7.04 -21.42
CA GLN A 4 3.88 7.33 -20.67
C GLN A 4 4.06 6.11 -19.77
N GLU A 5 5.01 5.24 -20.14
CA GLU A 5 5.48 4.21 -19.25
C GLU A 5 6.03 4.98 -18.04
N VAL A 6 5.31 4.94 -16.91
CA VAL A 6 5.75 5.57 -15.66
C VAL A 6 6.47 4.49 -14.85
N SER A 7 7.70 4.77 -14.42
CA SER A 7 8.41 3.84 -13.55
C SER A 7 7.68 3.74 -12.21
N CYS A 8 7.64 2.55 -11.62
CA CYS A 8 6.99 2.42 -10.31
C CYS A 8 7.63 3.33 -9.25
N THR A 9 8.93 3.64 -9.39
CA THR A 9 9.64 4.57 -8.51
C THR A 9 9.16 6.00 -8.67
N ASP A 10 9.05 6.50 -9.91
CA ASP A 10 8.57 7.87 -10.16
C ASP A 10 7.12 8.04 -9.69
N LEU A 11 6.28 7.02 -9.88
CA LEU A 11 4.90 7.04 -9.41
C LEU A 11 4.84 7.08 -7.87
N VAL A 12 5.69 6.30 -7.19
CA VAL A 12 5.81 6.33 -5.73
C VAL A 12 6.25 7.70 -5.24
N ASP A 13 7.27 8.29 -5.86
CA ASP A 13 7.77 9.61 -5.47
C ASP A 13 6.75 10.72 -5.73
N PHE A 14 6.04 10.65 -6.86
CA PHE A 14 4.92 11.55 -7.16
C PHE A 14 3.83 11.48 -6.10
N VAL A 15 3.36 10.27 -5.76
CA VAL A 15 2.32 10.07 -4.74
C VAL A 15 2.79 10.51 -3.36
N LYS A 16 4.08 10.34 -3.02
CA LYS A 16 4.63 10.83 -1.75
C LYS A 16 4.77 12.36 -1.70
N SER A 17 5.05 13.00 -2.83
CA SER A 17 5.23 14.46 -2.94
C SER A 17 3.89 15.19 -2.97
N GLU A 18 3.01 14.80 -3.89
CA GLU A 18 1.76 15.49 -4.18
C GLU A 18 0.59 14.93 -3.37
N GLY A 19 0.65 13.65 -3.00
CA GLY A 19 -0.43 12.97 -2.31
C GLY A 19 -0.55 13.38 -0.84
N ARG A 20 -1.79 13.61 -0.39
CA ARG A 20 -2.08 13.82 1.02
C ARG A 20 -2.07 12.48 1.76
N LYS A 21 -1.17 12.31 2.71
CA LYS A 21 -1.13 11.12 3.57
C LYS A 21 -2.42 10.96 4.38
N VAL A 22 -3.14 9.86 4.16
CA VAL A 22 -4.41 9.53 4.85
C VAL A 22 -4.18 8.68 6.08
N GLY A 23 -3.27 7.70 5.99
CA GLY A 23 -2.98 6.80 7.09
C GLY A 23 -1.79 5.91 6.82
N THR A 24 -1.20 5.37 7.88
CA THR A 24 -0.09 4.42 7.80
C THR A 24 -0.28 3.31 8.82
N VAL A 25 0.01 2.10 8.38
CA VAL A 25 0.22 0.93 9.23
C VAL A 25 1.73 0.69 9.28
N SER A 26 2.29 0.82 10.48
CA SER A 26 3.73 0.68 10.71
C SER A 26 4.10 -0.76 11.09
N SER A 27 5.40 -1.06 11.08
CA SER A 27 5.93 -2.39 11.37
C SER A 27 5.47 -2.97 12.71
N TYR A 28 5.20 -2.13 13.72
CA TYR A 28 4.71 -2.57 15.02
C TYR A 28 3.32 -3.20 14.93
N GLN A 29 2.44 -2.64 14.10
CA GLN A 29 1.11 -3.19 13.84
C GLN A 29 1.15 -4.40 12.89
N LEU A 30 2.27 -4.59 12.20
CA LEU A 30 2.52 -5.66 11.23
C LEU A 30 3.43 -6.74 11.79
N ILE A 31 3.50 -6.88 13.12
CA ILE A 31 4.41 -7.84 13.77
C ILE A 31 4.10 -9.29 13.38
N ASP A 32 2.82 -9.62 13.17
CA ASP A 32 2.38 -10.92 12.68
C ASP A 32 2.58 -11.10 11.16
N SER A 33 3.03 -10.07 10.44
CA SER A 33 3.29 -10.15 9.01
C SER A 33 4.75 -10.46 8.71
N SER A 34 5.00 -11.66 8.19
CA SER A 34 6.34 -12.10 7.77
C SER A 34 6.87 -11.33 6.56
N TRP A 35 6.01 -10.68 5.78
CA TRP A 35 6.41 -10.08 4.49
C TRP A 35 6.13 -8.57 4.36
N LEU A 36 5.12 -8.02 5.04
CA LEU A 36 4.85 -6.57 5.03
C LEU A 36 5.65 -5.86 6.11
N LYS A 37 6.33 -4.78 5.74
CA LYS A 37 7.03 -3.90 6.68
C LYS A 37 6.21 -2.68 7.05
N SER A 38 5.61 -2.01 6.06
CA SER A 38 4.73 -0.87 6.29
C SER A 38 3.77 -0.69 5.13
N VAL A 39 2.63 -0.06 5.39
CA VAL A 39 1.63 0.29 4.37
C VAL A 39 1.20 1.72 4.61
N SER A 40 1.30 2.57 3.60
CA SER A 40 0.87 3.98 3.70
C SER A 40 -0.12 4.29 2.60
N CYS A 41 -1.21 4.96 2.95
CA CYS A 41 -2.21 5.43 2.00
C CYS A 41 -2.10 6.94 1.81
N TYR A 42 -2.25 7.35 0.56
CA TYR A 42 -2.20 8.71 0.08
C TYR A 42 -3.43 8.98 -0.76
N ASP A 43 -4.02 10.15 -0.60
CA ASP A 43 -5.09 10.67 -1.44
C ASP A 43 -4.46 11.61 -2.47
N VAL A 44 -4.63 11.27 -3.74
CA VAL A 44 -4.18 12.05 -4.89
C VAL A 44 -5.43 12.41 -5.69
N ASP A 45 -5.84 13.68 -5.62
CA ASP A 45 -7.04 14.19 -6.31
C ASP A 45 -8.31 13.36 -6.08
N GLY A 46 -8.54 12.88 -4.84
CA GLY A 46 -9.71 12.09 -4.48
C GLY A 46 -9.62 10.60 -4.85
N THR A 47 -8.48 10.18 -5.41
CA THR A 47 -8.17 8.76 -5.66
C THR A 47 -7.15 8.29 -4.64
N LEU A 48 -7.43 7.17 -3.97
CA LEU A 48 -6.47 6.61 -3.01
C LEU A 48 -5.43 5.74 -3.72
N ALA A 49 -4.17 6.02 -3.40
CA ALA A 49 -3.02 5.19 -3.69
C ALA A 49 -2.45 4.62 -2.38
N VAL A 50 -2.01 3.36 -2.43
CA VAL A 50 -1.34 2.71 -1.31
C VAL A 50 0.07 2.34 -1.73
N ILE A 51 1.03 2.71 -0.88
CA ILE A 51 2.42 2.32 -1.00
C ILE A 51 2.71 1.31 0.11
N ALA A 52 3.03 0.09 -0.28
CA ALA A 52 3.41 -0.98 0.62
C ALA A 52 4.91 -1.24 0.53
N ASN A 53 5.60 -1.20 1.67
CA ASN A 53 6.97 -1.62 1.79
C ASN A 53 7.00 -3.11 2.15
N ILE A 54 7.50 -3.93 1.24
CA ILE A 54 7.61 -5.39 1.39
C ILE A 54 9.05 -5.75 1.78
N LYS A 55 9.21 -6.56 2.83
CA LYS A 55 10.50 -7.07 3.30
C LYS A 55 11.13 -7.94 2.21
N THR A 56 12.41 -7.72 1.93
CA THR A 56 13.16 -8.59 1.00
C THR A 56 13.70 -9.86 1.68
N ASN A 57 13.78 -9.86 3.01
CA ASN A 57 14.12 -11.01 3.85
C ASN A 57 13.62 -10.75 5.29
N ASP A 58 13.43 -11.77 6.12
CA ASP A 58 12.91 -11.64 7.50
C ASP A 58 13.72 -10.68 8.38
N TYR A 59 15.04 -10.61 8.13
CA TYR A 59 15.99 -9.75 8.85
C TYR A 59 16.33 -8.45 8.12
N SER A 60 15.71 -8.20 6.97
CA SER A 60 16.09 -7.07 6.12
C SER A 60 15.60 -5.75 6.71
N LEU A 61 16.54 -4.87 7.05
CA LEU A 61 16.26 -3.46 7.35
C LEU A 61 15.72 -2.72 6.12
N TYR A 62 15.89 -3.29 4.92
CA TYR A 62 15.50 -2.70 3.65
C TYR A 62 14.33 -3.49 3.06
N GLY A 63 13.28 -2.78 2.66
CA GLY A 63 12.16 -3.36 1.93
C GLY A 63 11.97 -2.59 0.62
N LYS A 64 11.32 -3.23 -0.35
CA LYS A 64 11.00 -2.61 -1.62
C LYS A 64 9.60 -2.00 -1.56
N ASP A 65 9.48 -0.77 -2.01
CA ASP A 65 8.19 -0.09 -2.15
C ASP A 65 7.47 -0.60 -3.38
N TYR A 66 6.19 -0.91 -3.20
CA TYR A 66 5.24 -1.27 -4.25
C TYR A 66 4.04 -0.36 -4.14
N ILE A 67 3.49 0.02 -5.29
CA ILE A 67 2.38 0.96 -5.36
C ILE A 67 1.13 0.28 -5.92
N PHE A 68 0.00 0.63 -5.31
CA PHE A 68 -1.33 0.12 -5.60
C PHE A 68 -2.27 1.32 -5.78
N CYS A 69 -3.02 1.36 -6.87
CA CYS A 69 -3.71 2.55 -7.36
C CYS A 69 -5.22 2.31 -7.45
N GLY A 70 -6.02 3.38 -7.37
CA GLY A 70 -7.47 3.28 -7.58
C GLY A 70 -8.20 2.57 -6.45
N ILE A 71 -7.65 2.63 -5.24
CA ILE A 71 -8.23 1.97 -4.08
C ILE A 71 -9.41 2.82 -3.58
N SER A 72 -10.55 2.16 -3.36
CA SER A 72 -11.70 2.85 -2.79
C SER A 72 -11.48 3.13 -1.29
N LYS A 73 -12.07 4.22 -0.79
CA LYS A 73 -12.06 4.51 0.65
C LYS A 73 -12.62 3.35 1.48
N THR A 74 -13.66 2.68 0.98
CA THR A 74 -14.25 1.50 1.63
C THR A 74 -13.23 0.36 1.78
N TYR A 75 -12.41 0.11 0.77
CA TYR A 75 -11.41 -0.96 0.81
C TYR A 75 -10.22 -0.58 1.70
N TRP A 76 -9.80 0.68 1.66
CA TRP A 76 -8.82 1.19 2.61
C TRP A 76 -9.30 1.07 4.06
N ASP A 77 -10.53 1.51 4.35
CA ASP A 77 -11.10 1.45 5.69
C ASP A 77 -11.28 0.00 6.16
N ALA A 78 -11.67 -0.92 5.26
CA ALA A 78 -11.76 -2.35 5.56
C ALA A 78 -10.38 -2.95 5.90
N PHE A 79 -9.32 -2.55 5.18
CA PHE A 79 -7.95 -2.92 5.51
C PHE A 79 -7.49 -2.32 6.85
N TYR A 80 -7.62 -1.01 7.00
CA TYR A 80 -7.05 -0.23 8.10
C TYR A 80 -7.74 -0.51 9.44
N TYR A 81 -9.08 -0.40 9.47
CA TYR A 81 -9.87 -0.61 10.69
C TYR A 81 -10.26 -2.07 10.92
N GLY A 82 -10.27 -2.90 9.86
CA GLY A 82 -10.59 -4.32 9.99
C GLY A 82 -12.06 -4.62 10.30
N TYR A 83 -12.99 -3.68 10.09
CA TYR A 83 -14.40 -3.80 10.49
C TYR A 83 -15.09 -5.10 10.03
N TYR A 84 -14.73 -5.63 8.86
CA TYR A 84 -15.36 -6.82 8.27
C TYR A 84 -14.54 -8.11 8.46
N ASP A 85 -13.35 -8.02 9.06
CA ASP A 85 -12.40 -9.14 9.16
C ASP A 85 -11.71 -9.13 10.53
N LEU A 86 -12.48 -8.87 11.60
CA LEU A 86 -12.01 -8.92 12.98
C LEU A 86 -11.38 -10.29 13.26
N GLY A 87 -10.07 -10.31 13.51
CA GLY A 87 -9.28 -11.53 13.71
C GLY A 87 -8.33 -11.89 12.56
N ARG A 88 -8.43 -11.24 11.39
CA ARG A 88 -7.45 -11.42 10.31
C ARG A 88 -6.25 -10.50 10.50
N SER A 89 -5.08 -11.04 10.18
CA SER A 89 -3.85 -10.25 10.13
C SER A 89 -3.96 -9.14 9.08
N PHE A 90 -3.14 -8.09 9.22
CA PHE A 90 -3.05 -7.06 8.20
C PHE A 90 -2.56 -7.62 6.86
N GLY A 91 -1.72 -8.67 6.85
CA GLY A 91 -1.26 -9.31 5.61
C GLY A 91 -2.38 -9.98 4.82
N GLU A 92 -3.31 -10.65 5.50
CA GLU A 92 -4.50 -11.23 4.87
C GLU A 92 -5.45 -10.16 4.35
N ARG A 93 -5.67 -9.09 5.14
CA ARG A 93 -6.49 -7.95 4.72
C ARG A 93 -5.88 -7.22 3.53
N PHE A 94 -4.56 -7.08 3.51
CA PHE A 94 -3.84 -6.47 2.39
C PHE A 94 -4.05 -7.27 1.11
N HIS A 95 -3.88 -8.60 1.16
CA HIS A 95 -4.17 -9.46 0.02
C HIS A 95 -5.61 -9.32 -0.48
N LYS A 96 -6.58 -9.24 0.43
CA LYS A 96 -8.01 -9.19 0.07
C LYS A 96 -8.45 -7.86 -0.53
N TYR A 97 -7.93 -6.73 -0.04
CA TYR A 97 -8.48 -5.40 -0.36
C TYR A 97 -7.54 -4.52 -1.21
N ILE A 98 -6.24 -4.81 -1.24
CA ILE A 98 -5.23 -3.92 -1.82
C ILE A 98 -4.41 -4.61 -2.90
N PHE A 99 -4.03 -5.88 -2.73
CA PHE A 99 -3.03 -6.54 -3.56
C PHE A 99 -3.37 -6.57 -5.06
N ASP A 100 -4.65 -6.78 -5.40
CA ASP A 100 -5.12 -6.81 -6.80
C ASP A 100 -5.11 -5.43 -7.49
N TYR A 101 -4.96 -4.35 -6.72
CA TYR A 101 -4.92 -2.98 -7.22
C TYR A 101 -3.51 -2.53 -7.62
N LYS A 102 -2.59 -3.47 -7.88
CA LYS A 102 -1.21 -3.13 -8.26
C LYS A 102 -1.23 -2.21 -9.49
N CYS A 103 -0.56 -1.06 -9.40
CA CYS A 103 -0.53 -0.11 -10.50
C CYS A 103 0.20 -0.71 -11.70
N ASP A 104 -0.22 -0.31 -12.90
CA ASP A 104 0.48 -0.63 -14.14
C ASP A 104 1.69 0.30 -14.30
N CYS A 105 2.84 -0.16 -13.82
CA CYS A 105 4.13 0.53 -13.88
C CYS A 105 5.26 -0.49 -14.09
N TYR A 106 6.35 -0.06 -14.74
CA TYR A 106 7.50 -0.92 -15.08
C TYR A 106 8.67 -0.79 -14.10
#